data_AF-A0A0U1NYI2-F1
#
_entry.id   AF-A0A0U1NYI2-F1
#
_cell.length_a   1.000
_cell.length_b   1.000
_cell.length_c   1.000
_cell.angle_alpha   90.00
_cell.angle_beta   90.00
_cell.angle_gamma   90.00
#
_symmetry.space_group_name_H-M   'P 1'
#
loop_
_entity.id
_entity.type
_entity.pdbx_description
1 polymer ?
#
loop_
_entity_poly.entity_id
_entity_poly.type
_entity_poly.pdbx_seq_one_letter_code
_entity_poly.pdbx_strand_id
1 'polypeptide(L)' 'MDLISLILFIFPIAVIVASIIGFLVVRKWFVMPLFTFIVFAILMFSVFNETFFIWVVIYTILSIAVSFAMKFIKMLS' A
#
# COMPACT_ATOMS: atom_id res chain seq x y z
N MET A 1 7.35 20.56 1.10
CA MET A 1 7.61 19.11 1.19
C MET A 1 8.02 18.67 -0.19
N ASP A 2 9.22 18.11 -0.31
CA ASP A 2 9.76 17.71 -1.61
C ASP A 2 9.09 16.42 -2.10
N LEU A 3 8.99 16.26 -3.41
CA LEU A 3 8.35 15.10 -4.04
C LEU A 3 8.99 13.78 -3.58
N ILE A 4 10.32 13.78 -3.45
CA ILE A 4 11.11 12.63 -3.00
C ILE A 4 10.74 12.24 -1.57
N SER A 5 10.53 13.21 -0.67
CA SER A 5 10.13 12.95 0.71
C SER A 5 8.74 12.32 0.80
N LEU A 6 7.81 12.71 -0.08
CA LEU A 6 6.48 12.09 -0.16
C LEU A 6 6.57 10.62 -0.56
N ILE A 7 7.38 10.32 -1.59
CA ILE A 7 7.55 8.98 -2.16
C ILE A 7 8.25 8.03 -1.16
N LEU A 8 9.26 8.52 -0.43
CA LEU A 8 10.07 7.69 0.44
C LEU A 8 9.51 7.52 1.86
N PHE A 9 8.74 8.49 2.36
CA PHE A 9 8.26 8.45 3.74
C PHE A 9 6.74 8.44 3.84
N ILE A 10 6.05 9.41 3.22
CA ILE A 10 4.61 9.57 3.43
C ILE A 10 3.81 8.42 2.80
N PHE A 11 4.08 8.08 1.54
CA PHE A 11 3.35 7.00 0.86
C PHE A 11 3.57 5.63 1.51
N PRO A 12 4.80 5.21 1.87
CA PRO A 12 5.01 3.97 2.62
C PRO A 12 4.26 3.92 3.95
N ILE A 13 4.31 5.00 4.74
CA ILE A 13 3.59 5.07 6.02
C ILE A 13 2.09 4.96 5.79
N ALA A 14 1.55 5.69 4.82
CA ALA A 14 0.14 5.63 4.47
C ALA A 14 -0.29 4.21 4.04
N VAL A 15 0.53 3.52 3.23
CA VAL A 15 0.28 2.13 2.80
C VAL A 15 0.25 1.18 3.99
N ILE A 16 1.21 1.29 4.92
CA ILE A 16 1.26 0.45 6.12
C ILE A 16 0.00 0.66 6.97
N VAL A 17 -0.31 1.92 7.31
CA VAL A 17 -1.46 2.26 8.15
C VAL A 17 -2.77 1.83 7.49
N ALA A 18 -2.96 2.14 6.21
CA ALA A 18 -4.15 1.75 5.46
C ALA A 18 -4.29 0.22 5.35
N SER A 19 -3.19 -0.50 5.15
CA SER A 19 -3.21 -1.97 5.08
C SER A 19 -3.61 -2.59 6.42
N ILE A 20 -3.11 -2.07 7.54
CA ILE A 20 -3.50 -2.53 8.88
C ILE A 20 -4.98 -2.25 9.14
N ILE A 21 -5.42 -0.99 9.02
CA ILE A 21 -6.82 -0.58 9.27
C ILE A 21 -7.76 -1.37 8.34
N GLY A 22 -7.42 -1.41 7.06
CA GLY A 22 -8.21 -2.09 6.06
C GLY A 22 -8.30 -3.60 6.26
N PHE A 23 -7.22 -4.24 6.72
CA PHE A 23 -7.26 -5.65 7.11
C PHE A 23 -8.22 -5.88 8.29
N LEU A 24 -8.21 -5.00 9.30
CA LEU A 24 -9.09 -5.11 10.47
C LEU A 24 -10.57 -4.98 10.08
N VAL A 25 -10.90 -4.06 9.17
CA VAL A 25 -12.28 -3.80 8.71
C VAL A 25 -12.76 -4.89 7.75
N VAL A 26 -12.00 -5.18 6.69
CA VAL A 26 -12.44 -6.07 5.59
C VAL A 26 -12.20 -7.54 5.91
N ARG A 27 -11.25 -7.84 6.82
CA ARG A 27 -10.84 -9.21 7.23
C ARG A 27 -10.35 -10.11 6.09
N LYS A 28 -10.13 -9.57 4.88
CA LYS A 28 -9.56 -10.26 3.72
C LYS A 28 -8.21 -9.65 3.37
N TRP A 29 -7.16 -10.46 3.46
CA TRP A 29 -5.76 -10.02 3.30
C TRP A 29 -5.42 -9.48 1.90
N PHE A 30 -6.14 -9.88 0.85
CA PHE A 30 -5.85 -9.48 -0.53
C PHE A 30 -6.52 -8.18 -0.98
N VAL A 31 -7.48 -7.66 -0.20
CA VAL A 31 -8.27 -6.48 -0.61
C VAL A 31 -7.44 -5.20 -0.54
N MET A 32 -6.61 -5.05 0.50
CA MET A 32 -5.77 -3.86 0.65
C MET A 32 -4.64 -3.76 -0.38
N PRO A 33 -3.95 -4.85 -0.74
CA PRO A 33 -3.04 -4.84 -1.89
C PRO A 33 -3.69 -4.39 -3.19
N LEU A 34 -4.88 -4.91 -3.50
CA LEU A 34 -5.61 -4.54 -4.72
C LEU A 34 -6.03 -3.07 -4.69
N PHE A 35 -6.53 -2.59 -3.55
CA PHE A 35 -6.90 -1.19 -3.37
C PHE A 35 -5.67 -0.26 -3.50
N THR A 36 -4.54 -0.63 -2.89
CA THR A 36 -3.27 0.10 -3.00
C THR A 36 -2.85 0.20 -4.45
N PHE A 37 -2.85 -0.91 -5.20
CA PHE A 37 -2.52 -0.91 -6.61
C PHE A 37 -3.42 0.06 -7.41
N ILE A 38 -4.74 0.00 -7.22
CA ILE A 38 -5.69 0.86 -7.94
C ILE A 38 -5.44 2.34 -7.62
N VAL A 39 -5.33 2.70 -6.34
CA VAL A 39 -5.14 4.10 -5.92
C VAL A 39 -3.83 4.66 -6.46
N PHE A 40 -2.73 3.92 -6.32
CA PHE A 40 -1.43 4.38 -6.80
C PHE A 40 -1.30 4.34 -8.33
N ALA A 41 -2.02 3.44 -9.02
CA ALA A 41 -2.11 3.46 -10.49
C ALA A 41 -2.88 4.70 -10.98
N ILE A 42 -3.99 5.09 -10.34
CA ILE A 42 -4.70 6.33 -10.66
C ILE A 42 -3.78 7.54 -10.41
N LEU A 43 -3.06 7.55 -9.28
CA LEU A 43 -2.12 8.60 -8.93
C LEU A 43 -0.98 8.72 -9.96
N MET A 44 -0.48 7.57 -10.45
CA MET A 44 0.54 7.50 -11.50
C MET A 44 0.09 8.23 -12.77
N PHE A 45 -1.12 7.97 -13.25
CA PHE A 45 -1.62 8.59 -14.49
C PHE A 45 -2.10 10.04 -14.30
N SER A 46 -2.51 10.42 -13.09
CA SER A 46 -3.14 11.73 -12.83
C SER A 46 -2.16 12.81 -12.40
N VAL A 47 -1.18 12.45 -11.57
CA VAL A 47 -0.26 13.40 -10.91
C VAL A 47 1.19 13.17 -11.33
N PHE A 48 1.56 11.91 -11.56
CA PHE A 48 2.91 11.52 -11.94
C PHE A 48 2.98 11.11 -13.41
N ASN A 49 3.93 10.23 -13.76
CA ASN A 49 4.13 9.69 -15.10
C ASN A 49 4.45 8.19 -15.00
N GLU A 50 4.73 7.57 -16.15
CA GLU A 50 5.08 6.15 -16.27
C GLU A 50 6.29 5.70 -15.43
N THR A 51 7.25 6.60 -15.13
CA THR A 51 8.40 6.26 -14.29
C THR A 51 8.01 5.98 -12.84
N PHE A 52 6.82 6.43 -12.41
CA PHE A 52 6.29 6.16 -11.09
C PHE A 52 5.78 4.73 -10.91
N PHE A 53 5.65 3.95 -11.99
CA PHE A 53 5.17 2.58 -11.95
C PHE A 53 5.97 1.68 -10.98
N ILE A 54 7.30 1.85 -10.90
CA ILE A 54 8.13 1.08 -9.96
C ILE A 54 7.69 1.30 -8.51
N TRP A 55 7.29 2.53 -8.15
CA TRP A 55 6.80 2.85 -6.82
C TRP A 55 5.43 2.23 -6.55
N VAL A 56 4.54 2.22 -7.54
CA VAL A 56 3.25 1.51 -7.46
C VAL A 56 3.46 0.02 -7.12
N VAL A 57 4.43 -0.62 -7.79
CA VAL A 57 4.80 -2.03 -7.52
C VAL A 57 5.36 -2.19 -6.11
N ILE A 58 6.31 -1.34 -5.70
CA ILE A 58 6.91 -1.37 -4.35
C ILE A 58 5.84 -1.23 -3.27
N TYR A 59 4.91 -0.28 -3.41
CA TYR A 59 3.84 -0.05 -2.44
C TYR A 59 2.84 -1.21 -2.40
N THR A 60 2.55 -1.81 -3.55
CA THR A 60 1.69 -3.00 -3.61
C THR A 60 2.33 -4.18 -2.88
N ILE A 61 3.63 -4.44 -3.11
CA ILE A 61 4.38 -5.48 -2.40
C ILE A 61 4.42 -5.20 -0.89
N LEU A 62 4.64 -3.95 -0.49
CA LEU A 62 4.59 -3.55 0.91
C LEU A 62 3.21 -3.83 1.53
N SER A 63 2.13 -3.49 0.83
CA SER A 63 0.77 -3.79 1.29
C SER A 63 0.52 -5.29 1.43
N ILE A 64 1.04 -6.12 0.50
CA ILE A 64 0.97 -7.58 0.59
C ILE A 64 1.70 -8.06 1.84
N ALA A 65 2.94 -7.62 2.05
CA ALA A 65 3.76 -8.02 3.20
C ALA A 65 3.06 -7.70 4.53
N VAL A 66 2.55 -6.46 4.67
CA VAL A 66 1.83 -6.02 5.88
C VAL A 66 0.53 -6.80 6.06
N SER A 67 -0.29 -6.94 5.02
CA SER A 67 -1.58 -7.64 5.11
C SER A 67 -1.40 -9.14 5.41
N PHE A 68 -0.31 -9.74 4.91
CA PHE A 68 0.02 -11.12 5.18
C PHE A 68 0.57 -11.32 6.60
N ALA A 69 1.43 -10.40 7.08
CA ALA A 69 1.87 -10.38 8.47
C ALA A 69 0.67 -10.26 9.44
N MET A 70 -0.27 -9.36 9.15
CA MET A 70 -1.51 -9.21 9.94
C MET A 70 -2.36 -10.48 9.94
N LYS A 71 -2.43 -11.19 8.80
CA LYS A 71 -3.12 -12.49 8.70
C LYS A 71 -2.48 -13.54 9.61
N PHE A 72 -1.15 -13.62 9.64
CA PHE A 72 -0.45 -14.54 10.54
C PHE A 72 -0.63 -14.18 12.01
N ILE A 73 -0.52 -12.91 12.38
CA ILE A 73 -0.74 -12.45 13.75
C ILE A 73 -2.14 -12.85 14.22
N LYS A 74 -3.16 -12.65 13.38
CA LYS A 74 -4.53 -13.04 13.69
C LYS A 74 -4.74 -14.55 13.77
N MET A 75 -3.93 -15.35 13.09
CA MET A 75 -4.00 -16.82 13.16
C MET A 75 -3.37 -17.38 14.45
N LEU A 76 -2.41 -16.65 15.03
CA LEU A 76 -1.69 -17.06 16.24
C LEU A 76 -2.40 -16.66 17.55
N SER A 77 -3.24 -15.61 17.51
CA SER A 77 -4.07 -15.15 18.64
C SER A 77 -5.37 -15.92 18.76
#